data_AF-A0A6B3DYJ4-F1
#
_entry.id   AF-A0A6B3DYJ4-F1
#
_cell.length_a   1.000
_cell.length_b   1.000
_cell.length_c   1.000
_cell.angle_alpha   90.00
_cell.angle_beta   90.00
_cell.angle_gamma   90.00
#
_symmetry.space_group_name_H-M   'P 1'
#
loop_
_entity.id
_entity.type
_entity.pdbx_description
1 polymer ?
#
loop_
_entity_poly.entity_id
_entity_poly.type
_entity_poly.pdbx_seq_one_letter_code
_entity_poly.pdbx_strand_id
1 'polypeptide(L)'
;AAAEETGVALLARAEGADWGQVAALLRSALAYAVAGRPGPDGGAAEVSEEVFSLASLAAQVAARVGGSITIEDTRLRVLAHSATGEEADPLRRTTILGGRVPAWRVAELRHSGLLRALWTSPEVIHRPADADGPERLVVAVRGGREVLGSIWAAADGGALASDAAAHLR
;
A
#
# COMPACT_ATOMS: atom_id res chain seq x y z
N ALA A 1 35.08 19.17 4.17
CA ALA A 1 36.15 19.50 3.21
C ALA A 1 35.80 19.01 1.80
N ALA A 2 36.28 17.86 1.32
CA ALA A 2 36.12 17.48 -0.10
C ALA A 2 34.65 17.30 -0.58
N ALA A 3 33.77 16.79 0.27
CA ALA A 3 32.34 16.63 -0.06
C ALA A 3 31.59 17.98 -0.16
N GLU A 4 31.94 18.93 0.70
CA GLU A 4 31.37 20.28 0.68
C GLU A 4 31.85 21.07 -0.54
N GLU A 5 33.14 20.94 -0.90
CA GLU A 5 33.70 21.59 -2.09
C GLU A 5 33.11 21.07 -3.41
N THR A 6 32.61 19.83 -3.43
CA THR A 6 32.07 19.19 -4.63
C THR A 6 30.55 19.16 -4.69
N GLY A 7 29.86 19.63 -3.64
CA GLY A 7 28.41 19.57 -3.54
C GLY A 7 27.85 18.14 -3.46
N VAL A 8 28.68 17.16 -3.09
CA VAL A 8 28.30 15.76 -2.99
C VAL A 8 27.89 15.46 -1.54
N ALA A 9 26.66 14.99 -1.34
CA ALA A 9 26.22 14.52 -0.04
C ALA A 9 26.87 13.18 0.31
N LEU A 10 27.46 13.07 1.50
CA LEU A 10 27.96 11.81 2.06
C LEU A 10 26.96 11.27 3.09
N LEU A 11 26.69 9.96 3.02
CA LEU A 11 25.82 9.26 3.95
C LEU A 11 26.62 8.18 4.68
N ALA A 12 26.58 8.23 6.01
CA ALA A 12 27.14 7.18 6.86
C ALA A 12 26.09 6.08 7.07
N ARG A 13 26.52 4.83 6.97
CA ARG A 13 25.70 3.64 7.21
C ARG A 13 26.11 3.02 8.55
N ALA A 14 25.13 2.58 9.35
CA ALA A 14 25.40 1.78 10.54
C ALA A 14 26.02 0.41 10.19
N GLU A 15 26.97 -0.03 11.00
CA GLU A 15 27.58 -1.35 10.86
C GLU A 15 26.50 -2.44 10.93
N GLY A 16 26.42 -3.29 9.90
CA GLY A 16 25.38 -4.34 9.79
C GLY A 16 24.13 -3.98 8.97
N ALA A 17 23.87 -2.72 8.59
CA ALA A 17 22.65 -2.34 7.87
C ALA A 17 22.61 -2.76 6.38
N ASP A 18 21.71 -3.63 5.93
CA ASP A 18 21.74 -4.11 4.53
C ASP A 18 21.77 -2.98 3.46
N TRP A 19 22.59 -3.14 2.40
CA TRP A 19 22.73 -2.13 1.34
C TRP A 19 21.43 -1.95 0.52
N GLY A 20 20.62 -2.99 0.39
CA GLY A 20 19.29 -2.91 -0.22
C GLY A 20 18.35 -2.04 0.60
N GLN A 21 18.34 -2.20 1.92
CA GLN A 21 17.56 -1.36 2.84
C GLN A 21 17.99 0.12 2.80
N VAL A 22 19.30 0.38 2.81
CA VAL A 22 19.84 1.75 2.66
C VAL A 22 19.40 2.37 1.34
N ALA A 23 19.52 1.62 0.25
CA ALA A 23 19.11 2.11 -1.08
C ALA A 23 17.60 2.35 -1.17
N ALA A 24 16.78 1.53 -0.50
CA ALA A 24 15.34 1.74 -0.42
C ALA A 24 14.98 3.03 0.33
N LEU A 25 15.58 3.26 1.51
CA LEU A 25 15.35 4.47 2.30
C LEU A 25 15.77 5.74 1.54
N LEU A 26 16.91 5.69 0.83
CA LEU A 26 17.36 6.82 0.02
C LEU A 26 16.42 7.13 -1.13
N ARG A 27 15.93 6.11 -1.86
CA ARG A 27 14.93 6.31 -2.91
C ARG A 27 13.64 6.91 -2.36
N SER A 28 13.18 6.46 -1.19
CA SER A 28 12.01 7.04 -0.53
C SER A 28 12.22 8.51 -0.15
N ALA A 29 13.37 8.85 0.43
CA ALA A 29 13.70 10.23 0.80
C ALA A 29 13.83 11.16 -0.42
N LEU A 30 14.40 10.67 -1.53
CA LEU A 30 14.49 11.41 -2.78
C LEU A 30 13.12 11.59 -3.45
N ALA A 31 12.28 10.55 -3.46
CA ALA A 31 10.91 10.65 -3.96
C ALA A 31 10.11 11.68 -3.15
N TYR A 32 10.29 11.71 -1.82
CA TYR A 32 9.71 12.73 -0.95
C TYR A 32 10.18 14.15 -1.30
N ALA A 33 11.48 14.34 -1.55
CA ALA A 33 12.01 15.65 -1.93
C ALA A 33 11.48 16.13 -3.29
N VAL A 34 11.28 15.21 -4.25
CA VAL A 34 10.74 15.51 -5.59
C VAL A 34 9.24 15.80 -5.55
N ALA A 35 8.49 15.17 -4.63
CA ALA A 35 7.05 15.42 -4.45
C ALA A 35 6.71 16.83 -3.92
N GLY A 36 7.73 17.60 -3.50
CA GLY A 36 7.64 19.03 -3.16
C GLY A 36 7.46 19.30 -1.66
N ARG A 37 8.28 20.22 -1.12
CA ARG A 37 8.03 20.86 0.17
C ARG A 37 6.94 21.93 0.02
N PRO A 38 6.04 22.10 1.02
CA PRO A 38 5.23 23.32 1.11
C PRO A 38 6.17 24.53 1.17
N GLY A 39 5.83 25.60 0.45
CA GLY A 39 6.64 26.81 0.34
C GLY A 39 6.82 27.56 1.67
N PRO A 40 7.76 28.52 1.72
CA PRO A 40 8.24 29.17 2.95
C PRO A 40 7.22 30.04 3.70
N ASP A 41 6.02 30.26 3.15
CA ASP A 41 4.97 31.08 3.78
C ASP A 41 3.91 30.24 4.52
N GLY A 42 4.00 28.91 4.47
CA GLY A 42 3.29 28.06 5.41
C GLY A 42 4.18 27.87 6.63
N GLY A 43 3.79 28.46 7.76
CA GLY A 43 4.46 28.21 9.05
C GLY A 43 4.72 26.73 9.24
N ALA A 44 5.70 26.39 10.07
CA ALA A 44 5.93 25.03 10.53
C ALA A 44 4.68 24.50 11.25
N ALA A 45 3.64 24.18 10.47
CA ALA A 45 2.68 23.17 10.81
C ALA A 45 3.57 21.96 11.00
N GLU A 46 3.71 21.55 12.25
CA GLU A 46 3.92 20.16 12.60
C GLU A 46 3.15 19.35 11.55
N VAL A 47 3.85 18.85 10.53
CA VAL A 47 3.23 17.99 9.55
C VAL A 47 3.10 16.70 10.32
N SER A 48 2.01 16.62 11.08
CA SER A 48 1.74 15.55 12.02
C SER A 48 1.87 14.24 11.27
N GLU A 49 2.55 13.27 11.88
CA GLU A 49 2.77 11.92 11.33
C GLU A 49 1.47 11.28 10.80
N GLU A 50 0.32 11.76 11.30
CA GLU A 50 -1.03 11.44 10.87
C GLU A 50 -1.32 11.75 9.39
N VAL A 51 -0.78 12.81 8.80
CA VAL A 51 -1.06 13.19 7.39
C VAL A 51 -0.42 12.21 6.39
N PHE A 52 0.63 11.50 6.80
CA PHE A 52 1.36 10.55 5.96
C PHE A 52 1.30 9.09 6.44
N SER A 53 0.38 8.77 7.35
CA SER A 53 0.21 7.39 7.82
C SER A 53 -0.34 6.46 6.72
N LEU A 54 -0.05 5.17 6.81
CA LEU A 54 -0.66 4.15 5.93
C LEU A 54 -2.19 4.12 6.06
N ALA A 55 -2.73 4.48 7.23
CA ALA A 55 -4.17 4.60 7.45
C ALA A 55 -4.77 5.77 6.64
N SER A 56 -4.10 6.92 6.64
CA SER A 56 -4.49 8.09 5.85
C SER A 56 -4.37 7.83 4.35
N LEU A 57 -3.37 7.07 3.91
CA LEU A 57 -3.29 6.59 2.53
C LEU A 57 -4.47 5.66 2.19
N ALA A 58 -4.76 4.67 3.03
CA ALA A 58 -5.86 3.74 2.81
C ALA A 58 -7.20 4.48 2.70
N ALA A 59 -7.45 5.48 3.56
CA ALA A 59 -8.65 6.31 3.53
C ALA A 59 -8.75 7.15 2.24
N GLN A 60 -7.66 7.78 1.80
CA GLN A 60 -7.65 8.57 0.57
C GLN A 60 -7.87 7.71 -0.69
N VAL A 61 -7.25 6.53 -0.75
CA VAL A 61 -7.47 5.61 -1.86
C VAL A 61 -8.91 5.11 -1.84
N ALA A 62 -9.45 4.75 -0.67
CA ALA A 62 -10.84 4.29 -0.51
C ALA A 62 -11.85 5.29 -1.08
N ALA A 63 -11.66 6.58 -0.80
CA ALA A 63 -12.52 7.65 -1.31
C ALA A 63 -12.51 7.75 -2.85
N ARG A 64 -11.41 7.38 -3.51
CA ARG A 64 -11.29 7.42 -4.98
C ARG A 64 -11.79 6.15 -5.66
N VAL A 65 -11.53 4.99 -5.05
CA VAL A 65 -11.95 3.69 -5.63
C VAL A 65 -13.44 3.40 -5.37
N GLY A 66 -14.10 4.14 -4.47
CA GLY A 66 -15.51 3.90 -4.13
C GLY A 66 -15.72 2.61 -3.33
N GLY A 67 -14.71 2.18 -2.58
CA GLY A 67 -14.71 0.92 -1.86
C GLY A 67 -13.63 0.92 -0.78
N SER A 68 -13.59 -0.14 0.01
CA SER A 68 -12.72 -0.19 1.17
C SER A 68 -11.34 -0.74 0.87
N ILE A 69 -10.33 -0.24 1.58
CA ILE A 69 -8.92 -0.56 1.33
C ILE A 69 -8.32 -1.36 2.49
N THR A 70 -7.60 -2.45 2.20
CA THR A 70 -6.57 -2.99 3.09
C THR A 70 -5.20 -2.86 2.43
N ILE A 71 -4.20 -2.50 3.23
CA ILE A 71 -2.78 -2.49 2.87
C ILE A 71 -2.12 -3.60 3.67
N GLU A 72 -1.47 -4.53 2.98
CA GLU A 72 -0.95 -5.76 3.57
C GLU A 72 0.52 -5.97 3.25
N ASP A 73 1.27 -6.60 4.16
CA ASP A 73 2.64 -7.04 3.90
C ASP A 73 2.69 -8.30 3.01
N THR A 74 3.90 -8.74 2.63
CA THR A 74 4.09 -9.97 1.82
C THR A 74 3.68 -11.26 2.52
N ARG A 75 3.41 -11.21 3.82
CA ARG A 75 2.88 -12.33 4.63
C ARG A 75 1.36 -12.23 4.82
N LEU A 76 0.70 -11.32 4.09
CA LEU A 76 -0.74 -11.07 4.15
C LEU A 76 -1.22 -10.65 5.55
N ARG A 77 -0.38 -9.88 6.25
CA ARG A 77 -0.75 -9.19 7.50
C ARG A 77 -1.22 -7.78 7.17
N VAL A 78 -2.30 -7.36 7.80
CA VAL A 78 -2.86 -6.01 7.60
C VAL A 78 -1.94 -5.00 8.28
N LEU A 79 -1.40 -4.08 7.50
CA LEU A 79 -0.60 -2.94 7.97
C LEU A 79 -1.47 -1.71 8.21
N ALA A 80 -2.48 -1.51 7.36
CA ALA A 80 -3.48 -0.47 7.49
C ALA A 80 -4.76 -0.84 6.76
N HIS A 81 -5.84 -0.17 7.11
CA HIS A 81 -7.11 -0.28 6.40
C HIS A 81 -7.85 1.06 6.43
N SER A 82 -8.72 1.29 5.46
CA SER A 82 -9.71 2.36 5.55
C SER A 82 -10.79 1.95 6.57
N ALA A 83 -11.43 2.95 7.19
CA ALA A 83 -12.66 2.71 7.93
C ALA A 83 -13.69 2.06 6.98
N THR A 84 -14.48 1.15 7.53
CA THR A 84 -15.54 0.46 6.82
C THR A 84 -16.86 0.66 7.52
N GLY A 85 -17.92 0.89 6.73
CA GLY A 85 -19.29 0.90 7.22
C GLY A 85 -19.78 -0.49 7.62
N GLU A 86 -21.03 -0.58 8.07
CA GLU A 86 -21.66 -1.86 8.45
C GLU A 86 -21.75 -2.85 7.28
N GLU A 87 -21.68 -2.37 6.03
CA GLU A 87 -21.78 -3.16 4.79
C GLU A 87 -20.50 -3.93 4.42
N ALA A 88 -19.44 -3.84 5.24
CA ALA A 88 -18.20 -4.58 4.98
C ALA A 88 -18.42 -6.09 4.96
N ASP A 89 -17.86 -6.74 3.93
CA ASP A 89 -18.00 -8.17 3.76
C ASP A 89 -17.38 -8.98 4.92
N PRO A 90 -17.90 -10.19 5.22
CA PRO A 90 -17.45 -10.98 6.37
C PRO A 90 -15.95 -11.34 6.34
N LEU A 91 -15.39 -11.62 5.16
CA LEU A 91 -13.98 -11.99 5.02
C LEU A 91 -13.09 -10.79 5.39
N ARG A 92 -13.46 -9.58 4.95
CA ARG A 92 -12.76 -8.36 5.32
C ARG A 92 -12.83 -8.09 6.82
N ARG A 93 -14.02 -8.14 7.42
CA ARG A 93 -14.18 -7.94 8.88
C ARG A 93 -13.29 -8.89 9.66
N THR A 94 -13.27 -10.17 9.27
CA THR A 94 -12.42 -11.19 9.87
C THR A 94 -10.92 -10.87 9.70
N THR A 95 -10.53 -10.41 8.51
CA THR A 95 -9.14 -10.07 8.18
C THR A 95 -8.63 -8.86 8.97
N ILE A 96 -9.44 -7.81 9.09
CA ILE A 96 -9.10 -6.60 9.85
C ILE A 96 -9.02 -6.90 11.34
N LEU A 97 -10.06 -7.52 11.91
CA LEU A 97 -10.08 -7.86 13.34
C LEU A 97 -8.96 -8.84 13.72
N GLY A 98 -8.63 -9.77 12.84
CA GLY A 98 -7.53 -10.71 13.04
C GLY A 98 -6.15 -10.17 12.68
N GLY A 99 -6.06 -8.97 12.08
CA GLY A 99 -4.82 -8.37 11.60
C GLY A 99 -4.11 -9.15 10.48
N ARG A 100 -4.77 -10.13 9.86
CA ARG A 100 -4.21 -10.99 8.81
C ARG A 100 -5.27 -11.75 8.04
N VAL A 101 -4.97 -12.09 6.79
CA VAL A 101 -5.84 -12.94 5.97
C VAL A 101 -5.94 -14.36 6.58
N PRO A 102 -7.15 -14.92 6.75
CA PRO A 102 -7.35 -16.26 7.28
C PRO A 102 -6.63 -17.34 6.46
N ALA A 103 -6.08 -18.36 7.14
CA ALA A 103 -5.26 -19.39 6.50
C ALA A 103 -5.98 -20.15 5.38
N TRP A 104 -7.28 -20.44 5.55
CA TRP A 104 -8.11 -21.08 4.52
C TRP A 104 -8.18 -20.22 3.25
N ARG A 105 -8.34 -18.90 3.40
CA ARG A 105 -8.40 -17.96 2.27
C ARG A 105 -7.05 -17.84 1.59
N VAL A 106 -5.96 -17.84 2.34
CA VAL A 106 -4.61 -17.87 1.77
C VAL A 106 -4.39 -19.13 0.93
N ALA A 107 -4.85 -20.30 1.40
CA ALA A 107 -4.75 -21.55 0.64
C ALA A 107 -5.55 -21.48 -0.67
N GLU A 108 -6.76 -20.93 -0.63
CA GLU A 108 -7.60 -20.73 -1.81
C GLU A 108 -6.96 -19.78 -2.84
N LEU A 109 -6.45 -18.62 -2.40
CA LEU A 109 -5.79 -17.65 -3.28
C LEU A 109 -4.48 -18.20 -3.89
N ARG A 110 -3.82 -19.13 -3.21
CA ARG A 110 -2.68 -19.87 -3.78
C ARG A 110 -3.15 -20.87 -4.82
N HIS A 111 -4.18 -21.65 -4.50
CA HIS A 111 -4.70 -22.69 -5.39
C HIS A 111 -5.23 -22.12 -6.71
N SER A 112 -5.93 -20.98 -6.66
CA SER A 112 -6.42 -20.28 -7.86
C SER A 112 -5.30 -19.63 -8.69
N GLY A 113 -4.06 -19.61 -8.19
CA GLY A 113 -2.94 -18.93 -8.83
C GLY A 113 -2.93 -17.40 -8.64
N LEU A 114 -3.92 -16.83 -7.95
CA LEU A 114 -4.01 -15.38 -7.75
C LEU A 114 -2.80 -14.82 -7.02
N LEU A 115 -2.32 -15.46 -5.94
CA LEU A 115 -1.13 -14.96 -5.25
C LEU A 115 0.11 -14.99 -6.16
N ARG A 116 0.23 -16.00 -7.03
CA ARG A 116 1.32 -16.02 -8.00
C ARG A 116 1.20 -14.82 -8.95
N ALA A 117 0.02 -14.61 -9.53
CA ALA A 117 -0.24 -13.48 -10.42
C ALA A 117 0.05 -12.14 -9.73
N LEU A 118 -0.41 -11.96 -8.50
CA LEU A 118 -0.21 -10.76 -7.70
C LEU A 118 1.29 -10.44 -7.54
N TRP A 119 2.10 -11.44 -7.20
CA TRP A 119 3.53 -11.22 -6.95
C TRP A 119 4.38 -11.12 -8.21
N THR A 120 3.90 -11.62 -9.36
CA THR A 120 4.66 -11.56 -10.62
C THR A 120 4.23 -10.45 -11.57
N SER A 121 3.00 -9.93 -11.45
CA SER A 121 2.45 -8.91 -12.35
C SER A 121 2.61 -7.50 -11.79
N PRO A 122 2.87 -6.48 -12.62
CA PRO A 122 2.71 -5.08 -12.24
C PRO A 122 1.26 -4.59 -12.36
N GLU A 123 0.37 -5.36 -12.99
CA GLU A 123 -1.01 -4.95 -13.26
C GLU A 123 -1.93 -5.11 -12.06
N VAL A 124 -2.95 -4.25 -12.00
CA VAL A 124 -4.09 -4.42 -11.10
C VAL A 124 -4.89 -5.64 -11.55
N ILE A 125 -5.05 -6.60 -10.64
CA ILE A 125 -5.86 -7.80 -10.86
C ILE A 125 -7.28 -7.47 -10.43
N HIS A 126 -8.21 -7.61 -11.37
CA HIS A 126 -9.63 -7.48 -11.12
C HIS A 126 -10.26 -8.85 -10.85
N ARG A 127 -10.94 -8.96 -9.72
CA ARG A 127 -11.83 -10.06 -9.37
C ARG A 127 -13.28 -9.55 -9.39
N PRO A 128 -14.11 -10.00 -10.32
CA PRO A 128 -15.53 -9.65 -10.29
C PRO A 128 -16.20 -10.23 -9.04
N ALA A 129 -17.33 -9.64 -8.65
CA ALA A 129 -18.18 -10.20 -7.60
C ALA A 129 -18.66 -11.60 -8.00
N ASP A 130 -18.68 -12.51 -7.04
CA ASP A 130 -19.14 -13.89 -7.20
C ASP A 130 -19.89 -14.36 -5.95
N ALA A 131 -20.23 -15.65 -5.88
CA ALA A 131 -20.93 -16.21 -4.72
C ALA A 131 -20.10 -16.16 -3.43
N ASP A 132 -18.77 -16.03 -3.54
CA ASP A 132 -17.83 -16.06 -2.42
C ASP A 132 -17.47 -14.66 -1.91
N GLY A 133 -17.92 -13.60 -2.59
CA GLY A 133 -17.74 -12.23 -2.08
C GLY A 133 -17.90 -11.11 -3.11
N PRO A 134 -17.66 -9.87 -2.65
CA PRO A 134 -17.81 -8.68 -3.48
C PRO A 134 -16.71 -8.60 -4.55
N GLU A 135 -16.90 -7.67 -5.49
CA GLU A 135 -15.86 -7.24 -6.42
C GLU A 135 -14.61 -6.80 -5.66
N ARG A 136 -13.44 -7.21 -6.15
CA ARG A 136 -12.14 -6.83 -5.59
C ARG A 136 -11.15 -6.40 -6.67
N LEU A 137 -10.37 -5.38 -6.35
CA LEU A 137 -9.15 -5.07 -7.08
C LEU A 137 -7.96 -5.37 -6.17
N VAL A 138 -6.88 -5.91 -6.73
CA VAL A 138 -5.66 -6.15 -5.98
C VAL A 138 -4.42 -5.82 -6.80
N VAL A 139 -3.46 -5.15 -6.18
CA VAL A 139 -2.19 -4.78 -6.80
C VAL A 139 -1.03 -5.01 -5.83
N ALA A 140 0.12 -5.40 -6.35
CA ALA A 140 1.34 -5.49 -5.56
C ALA A 140 1.99 -4.11 -5.41
N VAL A 141 2.35 -3.75 -4.18
CA VAL A 141 3.18 -2.58 -3.90
C VAL A 141 4.63 -2.96 -4.10
N ARG A 142 5.36 -2.18 -4.90
CA ARG A 142 6.74 -2.48 -5.30
C ARG A 142 7.70 -1.34 -5.04
N GLY A 143 8.89 -1.68 -4.57
CA GLY A 143 10.05 -0.79 -4.49
C GLY A 143 11.06 -1.18 -5.56
N GLY A 144 10.92 -0.66 -6.78
CA GLY A 144 11.68 -1.15 -7.93
C GLY A 144 11.30 -2.60 -8.26
N ARG A 145 12.23 -3.55 -8.10
CA ARG A 145 11.98 -4.99 -8.37
C ARG A 145 11.46 -5.75 -7.16
N GLU A 146 11.53 -5.17 -5.96
CA GLU A 146 11.12 -5.81 -4.72
C GLU A 146 9.62 -5.66 -4.51
N VAL A 147 8.94 -6.76 -4.12
CA VAL A 147 7.54 -6.72 -3.66
C VAL A 147 7.55 -6.38 -2.18
N LEU A 148 6.87 -5.30 -1.81
CA LEU A 148 6.77 -4.82 -0.43
C LEU A 148 5.48 -5.29 0.25
N GLY A 149 4.43 -5.53 -0.54
CA GLY A 149 3.11 -5.88 -0.02
C GLY A 149 2.04 -5.77 -1.10
N SER A 150 0.79 -5.60 -0.68
CA SER A 150 -0.34 -5.46 -1.59
C SER A 150 -1.37 -4.44 -1.09
N ILE A 151 -2.08 -3.83 -2.02
CA ILE A 151 -3.30 -3.05 -1.75
C ILE A 151 -4.47 -3.85 -2.29
N TRP A 152 -5.50 -4.04 -1.45
CA TRP A 152 -6.76 -4.66 -1.82
C TRP A 152 -7.89 -3.64 -1.70
N ALA A 153 -8.65 -3.47 -2.77
CA ALA A 153 -9.93 -2.80 -2.75
C ALA A 153 -11.06 -3.82 -2.73
N ALA A 154 -12.12 -3.55 -1.96
CA ALA A 154 -13.34 -4.34 -1.93
C ALA A 154 -14.55 -3.42 -2.10
N ALA A 155 -15.52 -3.86 -2.88
CA ALA A 155 -16.82 -3.20 -2.99
C ALA A 155 -17.59 -3.36 -1.67
N ASP A 156 -17.87 -2.24 -0.99
CA ASP A 156 -18.68 -2.19 0.24
C ASP A 156 -20.15 -1.97 -0.13
N GLY A 157 -20.89 -3.03 -0.44
CA GLY A 157 -22.32 -2.96 -0.74
C GLY A 157 -22.72 -2.37 -2.11
N GLY A 158 -21.79 -1.70 -2.79
CA GLY A 158 -21.94 -1.15 -4.16
C GLY A 158 -20.92 -1.69 -5.16
N ALA A 159 -20.82 -1.05 -6.33
CA ALA A 159 -19.75 -1.32 -7.29
C ALA A 159 -18.56 -0.40 -7.04
N LEU A 160 -17.35 -0.86 -7.37
CA LEU A 160 -16.19 0.02 -7.38
C LEU A 160 -16.35 1.10 -8.47
N ALA A 161 -15.66 2.23 -8.30
CA ALA A 161 -15.63 3.27 -9.33
C ALA A 161 -15.11 2.68 -10.66
N SER A 162 -15.64 3.13 -11.79
CA SER A 162 -15.26 2.60 -13.11
C SER A 162 -13.77 2.80 -13.44
N ASP A 163 -13.13 3.79 -12.81
CA ASP A 163 -11.71 4.11 -12.92
C ASP A 163 -10.91 3.67 -11.68
N ALA A 164 -11.48 2.86 -10.78
CA ALA A 164 -10.84 2.45 -9.53
C ALA A 164 -9.44 1.82 -9.73
N ALA A 165 -9.25 1.05 -10.80
CA ALA A 165 -7.95 0.47 -11.14
C ALA A 165 -6.88 1.51 -11.50
N ALA A 166 -7.25 2.72 -11.94
CA ALA A 166 -6.29 3.80 -12.19
C ALA A 166 -5.76 4.40 -10.88
N HIS A 167 -6.56 4.40 -9.81
CA HIS A 167 -6.16 4.93 -8.49
C HIS A 167 -5.29 3.97 -7.66
N LEU A 168 -5.03 2.77 -8.18
CA LEU A 168 -4.17 1.76 -7.56
C LEU A 168 -2.79 1.63 -8.25
N ARG A 169 -2.52 2.43 -9.28
CA ARG A 169 -1.22 2.50 -9.96
C ARG A 169 -0.40 3.67 -9.46
#